data_AF-A0A159SLC9-F1
#
_entry.id   AF-A0A159SLC9-F1
#
_cell.length_a   1.000
_cell.length_b   1.000
_cell.length_c   1.000
_cell.angle_alpha   90.00
_cell.angle_beta   90.00
_cell.angle_gamma   90.00
#
_symmetry.space_group_name_H-M   'P 1'
#
loop_
_entity.id
_entity.type
_entity.pdbx_description
1 polymer ?
#
loop_
_entity_poly.entity_id
_entity_poly.type
_entity_poly.pdbx_seq_one_letter_code
_entity_poly.pdbx_strand_id
1 'polypeptide(L)'
;DQEDKGDNENSHDIKFEEVKKNINKSLDAESNYGINEISITGNDSNSDNSNQNIFPDGSELAGGIAPSIYSNNLGPNKCPVEKICKDFGPLPQCRKDVHERNNWLGSSVKNFSSDNKGVLVPPRRQSLCLRITLQDFRTKKKKEGDFENFIYSYASSEAKKLRTIHNNISEKALQAIKYSFADIGNIIKGDDLLDTPTSNNTKTYLEEVLKLHNKNNETKDAKKWWTENRYHVWEAMMCGYQNEKKDNECTVYGNIDDIPQFLRWFREWGTYVCEESENNMKTLKAVCFPKQLRTETNSAMTV
;
A
#
# COMPACT_ATOMS: atom_id res chain seq x y z
N ASP A 1 -10.25 -13.36 -54.33
CA ASP A 1 -8.85 -13.07 -53.96
C ASP A 1 -8.74 -11.78 -53.18
N GLN A 2 -8.64 -11.90 -51.86
CA GLN A 2 -7.77 -11.14 -50.95
C GLN A 2 -8.29 -11.36 -49.52
N GLU A 3 -7.65 -12.30 -48.81
CA GLU A 3 -7.69 -12.41 -47.35
C GLU A 3 -6.57 -11.51 -46.79
N ASP A 4 -6.94 -10.59 -45.91
CA ASP A 4 -6.01 -9.80 -45.11
C ASP A 4 -5.98 -10.41 -43.70
N LYS A 5 -4.80 -10.85 -43.26
CA LYS A 5 -4.56 -11.46 -41.94
C LYS A 5 -4.18 -10.36 -40.95
N GLY A 6 -5.05 -10.09 -39.99
CA GLY A 6 -4.72 -9.28 -38.81
C GLY A 6 -3.84 -10.07 -37.84
N ASP A 7 -2.63 -9.57 -37.61
CA ASP A 7 -1.70 -10.10 -36.61
C ASP A 7 -2.20 -9.82 -35.19
N ASN A 8 -1.98 -10.81 -34.32
CA ASN A 8 -2.59 -10.96 -33.00
C ASN A 8 -1.64 -10.40 -31.92
N GLU A 9 -1.91 -9.20 -31.39
CA GLU A 9 -1.08 -8.49 -30.39
C GLU A 9 -0.78 -9.32 -29.12
N ASN A 10 -1.61 -10.29 -28.75
CA ASN A 10 -1.42 -11.15 -27.57
C ASN A 10 -0.24 -12.13 -27.66
N SER A 11 0.33 -12.36 -28.85
CA SER A 11 1.46 -13.30 -29.02
C SER A 11 2.79 -12.75 -28.50
N HIS A 12 2.95 -11.42 -28.51
CA HIS A 12 4.18 -10.76 -28.07
C HIS A 12 4.29 -10.68 -26.54
N ASP A 13 3.18 -10.45 -25.83
CA ASP A 13 3.16 -10.37 -24.37
C ASP A 13 3.44 -11.73 -23.71
N ILE A 14 2.95 -12.83 -24.28
CA ILE A 14 3.21 -14.18 -23.77
C ILE A 14 4.70 -14.53 -23.89
N LYS A 15 5.33 -14.17 -25.01
CA LYS A 15 6.78 -14.38 -25.21
C LYS A 15 7.62 -13.53 -24.26
N PHE A 16 7.17 -12.32 -23.92
CA PHE A 16 7.88 -11.44 -23.00
C PHE A 16 7.85 -11.97 -21.56
N GLU A 17 6.70 -12.49 -21.11
CA GLU A 17 6.55 -13.10 -19.78
C GLU A 17 7.33 -14.42 -19.64
N GLU A 18 7.42 -15.21 -20.71
CA GLU A 18 8.20 -16.45 -20.73
C GLU A 18 9.72 -16.17 -20.68
N VAL A 19 10.17 -15.10 -21.33
CA VAL A 19 11.55 -14.61 -21.26
C VAL A 19 11.88 -14.07 -19.86
N LYS A 20 11.00 -13.28 -19.22
CA LYS A 20 11.16 -12.82 -17.82
C LYS A 20 11.36 -13.98 -16.84
N LYS A 21 10.54 -15.04 -16.98
CA LYS A 21 10.60 -16.21 -16.09
C LYS A 21 11.92 -16.98 -16.19
N ASN A 22 12.52 -17.02 -17.37
CA ASN A 22 13.80 -17.70 -17.61
C ASN A 22 15.00 -16.85 -17.13
N ILE A 23 14.92 -15.52 -17.20
CA ILE A 23 15.98 -14.62 -16.72
C ILE A 23 16.03 -14.57 -15.18
N ASN A 24 14.89 -14.54 -14.50
CA ASN A 24 14.86 -14.55 -13.03
C ASN A 24 15.52 -15.81 -12.42
N LYS A 25 15.41 -16.97 -13.07
CA LYS A 25 16.14 -18.18 -12.66
C LYS A 25 17.66 -18.07 -12.81
N SER A 26 18.16 -17.21 -13.70
CA SER A 26 19.59 -17.01 -13.94
C SER A 26 20.19 -15.98 -12.98
N LEU A 27 19.41 -14.97 -12.57
CA LEU A 27 19.86 -13.92 -11.66
C LEU A 27 20.00 -14.41 -10.21
N ASP A 28 19.25 -15.44 -9.79
CA ASP A 28 19.43 -16.10 -8.50
C ASP A 28 20.80 -16.82 -8.37
N ALA A 29 21.53 -17.02 -9.48
CA ALA A 29 22.80 -17.72 -9.53
C ALA A 29 24.05 -16.80 -9.59
N GLU A 30 23.90 -15.49 -9.79
CA GLU A 30 25.03 -14.56 -10.00
C GLU A 30 25.04 -13.42 -8.96
N SER A 31 25.27 -13.76 -7.69
CA SER A 31 25.46 -12.77 -6.61
C SER A 31 26.91 -12.35 -6.38
N ASN A 32 27.85 -12.71 -7.24
CA ASN A 32 29.25 -12.31 -7.12
C ASN A 32 29.75 -11.79 -8.46
N TYR A 33 29.81 -10.47 -8.69
CA TYR A 33 30.91 -9.78 -9.39
C TYR A 33 30.65 -8.26 -9.43
N GLY A 34 31.67 -7.49 -9.02
CA GLY A 34 31.62 -6.05 -8.79
C GLY A 34 31.26 -5.21 -10.04
N ILE A 35 30.50 -4.15 -9.79
CA ILE A 35 30.10 -3.14 -10.78
C ILE A 35 31.12 -2.00 -10.73
N ASN A 36 31.82 -1.76 -11.84
CA ASN A 36 32.38 -0.43 -12.13
C ASN A 36 31.25 0.42 -12.72
N GLU A 37 30.96 1.53 -12.04
CA GLU A 37 29.95 2.53 -12.39
C GLU A 37 30.27 3.20 -13.74
N ILE A 38 29.23 3.34 -14.57
CA ILE A 38 29.18 4.41 -15.58
C ILE A 38 28.28 5.48 -14.98
N SER A 39 28.90 6.59 -14.60
CA SER A 39 28.26 7.78 -14.02
C SER A 39 27.25 8.38 -15.00
N ILE A 40 25.96 8.32 -14.64
CA ILE A 40 24.98 9.30 -15.13
C ILE A 40 24.97 10.39 -14.06
N THR A 41 25.60 11.53 -14.38
CA THR A 41 25.65 12.70 -13.52
C THR A 41 24.26 13.30 -13.36
N GLY A 42 23.52 12.84 -12.36
CA GLY A 42 22.59 13.65 -11.58
C GLY A 42 23.17 13.74 -10.18
N ASN A 43 23.59 14.94 -9.78
CA ASN A 43 24.07 15.20 -8.43
C ASN A 43 22.95 14.87 -7.44
N ASP A 44 23.10 13.76 -6.72
CA ASP A 44 22.81 13.65 -5.29
C ASP A 44 23.64 12.47 -4.74
N SER A 45 24.81 12.85 -4.22
CA SER A 45 25.74 11.97 -3.53
C SER A 45 25.22 11.63 -2.13
N ASN A 46 24.75 10.39 -1.96
CA ASN A 46 25.21 9.47 -0.92
C ASN A 46 24.57 8.10 -1.14
N SER A 47 25.38 7.17 -1.66
CA SER A 47 25.08 5.75 -1.70
C SER A 47 25.09 5.20 -0.28
N ASP A 48 23.90 4.92 0.26
CA ASP A 48 23.73 3.83 1.21
C ASP A 48 22.86 2.76 0.55
N ASN A 49 23.45 1.57 0.51
CA ASN A 49 22.92 0.37 -0.10
C ASN A 49 21.75 -0.14 0.76
N SER A 50 20.55 0.40 0.54
CA SER A 50 19.30 -0.17 1.05
C SER A 50 18.27 -0.19 -0.07
N ASN A 51 17.71 -1.37 -0.35
CA ASN A 51 16.63 -1.60 -1.31
C ASN A 51 15.29 -1.00 -0.83
N GLN A 52 15.26 0.25 -0.39
CA GLN A 52 14.06 0.92 0.08
C GLN A 52 13.66 2.04 -0.88
N ASN A 53 12.91 1.69 -1.93
CA ASN A 53 12.14 2.65 -2.74
C ASN A 53 10.93 3.18 -1.94
N ILE A 54 11.17 3.71 -0.73
CA ILE A 54 10.16 4.26 0.17
C ILE A 54 10.42 5.77 0.26
N PHE A 55 9.44 6.58 -0.15
CA PHE A 55 9.54 8.04 0.00
C PHE A 55 9.63 8.39 1.49
N PRO A 56 10.67 9.11 1.95
CA PRO A 56 10.80 9.49 3.34
C PRO A 56 9.66 10.41 3.78
N ASP A 57 9.16 10.18 5.00
CA ASP A 57 7.99 10.83 5.61
C ASP A 57 8.15 12.37 5.75
N GLY A 58 9.37 12.92 5.58
CA GLY A 58 9.66 14.37 5.62
C GLY A 58 9.87 15.06 4.26
N SER A 59 9.66 14.40 3.14
CA SER A 59 9.81 15.03 1.80
C SER A 59 8.80 16.17 1.58
N GLU A 60 9.08 17.13 0.68
CA GLU A 60 8.11 18.18 0.28
C GLU A 60 6.80 17.58 -0.23
N LEU A 61 6.89 16.43 -0.92
CA LEU A 61 5.74 15.65 -1.35
C LEU A 61 4.96 15.01 -0.17
N ALA A 62 5.52 14.98 1.05
CA ALA A 62 4.96 14.41 2.28
C ALA A 62 4.23 15.47 3.13
N GLY A 63 4.02 16.65 2.56
CA GLY A 63 3.37 17.77 3.23
C GLY A 63 4.29 18.54 4.18
N GLY A 64 5.58 18.22 4.27
CA GLY A 64 6.52 18.91 5.16
C GLY A 64 6.15 18.85 6.65
N ILE A 65 5.25 17.95 7.04
CA ILE A 65 4.75 17.85 8.42
C ILE A 65 5.68 16.93 9.20
N ALA A 66 6.28 17.45 10.27
CA ALA A 66 7.09 16.66 11.20
C ALA A 66 6.26 15.49 11.80
N PRO A 67 6.89 14.38 12.19
CA PRO A 67 6.20 13.25 12.81
C PRO A 67 5.30 13.71 13.95
N SER A 68 4.05 13.23 13.99
CA SER A 68 3.11 13.65 15.04
C SER A 68 3.66 13.27 16.42
N ILE A 69 3.63 14.22 17.36
CA ILE A 69 4.14 14.09 18.74
C ILE A 69 3.31 13.09 19.56
N TYR A 70 2.21 12.56 19.01
CA TYR A 70 1.27 11.66 19.70
C TYR A 70 1.72 10.18 19.75
N SER A 71 2.95 9.85 19.36
CA SER A 71 3.50 8.48 19.41
C SER A 71 4.03 8.03 20.78
N ASN A 72 3.78 8.74 21.88
CA ASN A 72 4.56 8.57 23.12
C ASN A 72 4.20 7.38 24.04
N ASN A 73 3.31 6.46 23.66
CA ASN A 73 2.98 5.31 24.52
C ASN A 73 3.50 3.94 24.04
N LEU A 74 3.96 3.84 22.78
CA LEU A 74 4.66 2.67 22.28
C LEU A 74 6.05 3.14 21.89
N GLY A 75 7.09 2.66 22.58
CA GLY A 75 8.47 2.88 22.14
C GLY A 75 8.61 2.49 20.65
N PRO A 76 9.55 3.10 19.91
CA PRO A 76 9.67 2.88 18.48
C PRO A 76 9.69 1.37 18.19
N ASN A 77 8.77 0.92 17.33
CA ASN A 77 8.61 -0.45 16.85
C ASN A 77 8.02 -1.49 17.82
N LYS A 78 7.41 -1.08 18.94
CA LYS A 78 6.67 -2.02 19.80
C LYS A 78 5.25 -2.23 19.30
N CYS A 79 4.85 -3.48 19.27
CA CYS A 79 3.49 -3.86 18.94
C CYS A 79 2.52 -3.72 20.14
N PRO A 80 1.20 -3.62 19.90
CA PRO A 80 0.20 -3.65 20.96
C PRO A 80 0.27 -4.94 21.78
N VAL A 81 -0.08 -4.87 23.07
CA VAL A 81 -0.12 -6.05 23.94
C VAL A 81 -1.26 -6.99 23.55
N GLU A 82 -1.07 -8.30 23.75
CA GLU A 82 -2.06 -9.33 23.37
C GLU A 82 -3.47 -9.06 23.89
N LYS A 83 -3.61 -8.41 25.06
CA LYS A 83 -4.91 -8.07 25.65
C LYS A 83 -5.72 -7.15 24.72
N ILE A 84 -5.08 -6.16 24.09
CA ILE A 84 -5.70 -5.25 23.12
C ILE A 84 -6.12 -6.03 21.87
N CYS A 85 -5.24 -6.92 21.39
CA CYS A 85 -5.50 -7.67 20.17
C CYS A 85 -6.63 -8.71 20.28
N LYS A 86 -6.99 -9.15 21.50
CA LYS A 86 -8.11 -10.08 21.72
C LYS A 86 -9.48 -9.48 21.40
N ASP A 87 -9.58 -8.15 21.40
CA ASP A 87 -10.85 -7.44 21.15
C ASP A 87 -11.15 -7.31 19.64
N PHE A 88 -10.16 -7.60 18.77
CA PHE A 88 -10.27 -7.44 17.32
C PHE A 88 -10.24 -8.80 16.60
N GLY A 89 -11.42 -9.38 16.38
CA GLY A 89 -11.56 -10.66 15.68
C GLY A 89 -11.37 -10.54 14.16
N PRO A 90 -10.75 -11.54 13.49
CA PRO A 90 -10.61 -11.54 12.04
C PRO A 90 -11.98 -11.68 11.37
N LEU A 91 -12.21 -10.86 10.36
CA LEU A 91 -13.41 -10.89 9.53
C LEU A 91 -13.20 -11.82 8.33
N PRO A 92 -13.90 -12.96 8.24
CA PRO A 92 -13.68 -13.97 7.19
C PRO A 92 -13.91 -13.47 5.76
N GLN A 93 -14.63 -12.35 5.60
CA GLN A 93 -14.87 -11.68 4.33
C GLN A 93 -13.65 -10.92 3.80
N CYS A 94 -12.65 -10.63 4.64
CA CYS A 94 -11.40 -9.98 4.25
C CYS A 94 -10.38 -11.04 3.83
N ARG A 95 -10.55 -11.60 2.63
CA ARG A 95 -9.58 -12.55 2.05
C ARG A 95 -8.80 -11.88 0.93
N LYS A 96 -7.60 -12.41 0.67
CA LYS A 96 -6.88 -12.11 -0.57
C LYS A 96 -7.75 -12.59 -1.73
N ASP A 97 -8.17 -11.69 -2.61
CA ASP A 97 -8.84 -12.11 -3.83
C ASP A 97 -7.77 -12.56 -4.84
N VAL A 98 -7.93 -13.77 -5.39
CA VAL A 98 -6.96 -14.35 -6.35
C VAL A 98 -7.05 -13.64 -7.71
N HIS A 99 -8.09 -12.83 -7.92
CA HIS A 99 -8.41 -12.13 -9.15
C HIS A 99 -8.29 -10.61 -9.05
N GLU A 100 -7.59 -10.07 -8.03
CA GLU A 100 -7.39 -8.62 -7.90
C GLU A 100 -6.78 -8.05 -9.19
N ARG A 101 -7.54 -7.18 -9.85
CA ARG A 101 -7.07 -6.41 -11.00
C ARG A 101 -5.95 -5.52 -10.49
N ASN A 102 -4.70 -5.86 -10.82
CA ASN A 102 -3.50 -5.11 -10.41
C ASN A 102 -3.37 -3.73 -11.07
N ASN A 103 -4.41 -3.25 -11.76
CA ASN A 103 -4.34 -2.04 -12.57
C ASN A 103 -4.91 -0.83 -11.81
N TRP A 104 -4.19 0.27 -11.94
CA TRP A 104 -4.59 1.60 -11.50
C TRP A 104 -5.85 2.04 -12.25
N LEU A 105 -6.93 2.35 -11.52
CA LEU A 105 -8.23 2.64 -12.13
C LEU A 105 -8.48 4.14 -12.20
N GLY A 106 -8.68 4.67 -13.41
CA GLY A 106 -9.07 6.09 -13.62
C GLY A 106 -10.57 6.35 -13.60
N SER A 107 -11.39 5.32 -13.43
CA SER A 107 -12.85 5.40 -13.30
C SER A 107 -13.30 5.17 -11.85
N SER A 108 -14.57 5.48 -11.55
CA SER A 108 -15.17 5.36 -10.20
C SER A 108 -14.58 6.31 -9.15
N VAL A 109 -13.92 7.39 -9.57
CA VAL A 109 -13.52 8.50 -8.70
C VAL A 109 -14.62 9.57 -8.71
N LYS A 110 -14.97 10.13 -7.55
CA LYS A 110 -15.92 11.24 -7.44
C LYS A 110 -15.42 12.41 -8.28
N ASN A 111 -16.26 13.07 -9.08
CA ASN A 111 -15.85 14.23 -9.89
C ASN A 111 -14.62 13.96 -10.78
N PHE A 112 -14.45 12.75 -11.33
CA PHE A 112 -13.28 12.38 -12.14
C PHE A 112 -13.11 13.20 -13.42
N SER A 113 -14.15 13.90 -13.88
CA SER A 113 -14.10 14.79 -15.05
C SER A 113 -13.79 16.25 -14.70
N SER A 114 -13.77 16.62 -13.41
CA SER A 114 -13.53 17.98 -12.94
C SER A 114 -12.44 18.01 -11.87
N ASP A 115 -12.81 18.13 -10.59
CA ASP A 115 -11.89 18.39 -9.47
C ASP A 115 -10.84 17.28 -9.31
N ASN A 116 -11.22 16.04 -9.61
CA ASN A 116 -10.37 14.86 -9.47
C ASN A 116 -9.91 14.32 -10.84
N LYS A 117 -9.82 15.19 -11.85
CA LYS A 117 -9.30 14.81 -13.17
C LYS A 117 -7.86 14.29 -13.07
N GLY A 118 -7.65 13.08 -13.57
CA GLY A 118 -6.34 12.40 -13.58
C GLY A 118 -6.01 11.59 -12.33
N VAL A 119 -6.90 11.57 -11.33
CA VAL A 119 -6.73 10.70 -10.16
C VAL A 119 -6.91 9.23 -10.57
N LEU A 120 -5.95 8.41 -10.19
CA LEU A 120 -5.99 6.96 -10.36
C LEU A 120 -6.09 6.27 -9.01
N VAL A 121 -7.01 5.31 -8.89
CA VAL A 121 -7.25 4.55 -7.66
C VAL A 121 -6.24 3.39 -7.56
N PRO A 122 -5.46 3.29 -6.47
CA PRO A 122 -4.55 2.17 -6.25
C PRO A 122 -5.31 0.83 -6.20
N PRO A 123 -4.77 -0.27 -6.76
CA PRO A 123 -5.36 -1.60 -6.64
C PRO A 123 -5.68 -1.99 -5.19
N ARG A 124 -4.76 -1.69 -4.26
CA ARG A 124 -4.95 -1.87 -2.82
C ARG A 124 -6.18 -1.15 -2.29
N ARG A 125 -6.42 0.11 -2.69
CA ARG A 125 -7.61 0.87 -2.29
C ARG A 125 -8.88 0.25 -2.88
N GLN A 126 -8.84 -0.23 -4.11
CA GLN A 126 -9.97 -0.93 -4.73
C GLN A 126 -10.35 -2.20 -3.95
N SER A 127 -9.36 -2.91 -3.40
CA SER A 127 -9.55 -4.13 -2.60
C SER A 127 -9.59 -3.91 -1.09
N LEU A 128 -9.57 -2.66 -0.61
CA LEU A 128 -9.54 -2.33 0.82
C LEU A 128 -10.70 -2.99 1.56
N CYS A 129 -10.41 -3.77 2.61
CA CYS A 129 -11.43 -4.46 3.37
C CYS A 129 -12.12 -3.52 4.36
N LEU A 130 -13.09 -2.76 3.88
CA LEU A 130 -14.02 -2.00 4.68
C LEU A 130 -15.34 -1.92 3.94
N ARG A 131 -16.39 -2.50 4.49
CA ARG A 131 -17.71 -2.49 3.87
C ARG A 131 -18.79 -2.37 4.93
N ILE A 132 -19.24 -1.15 5.17
CA ILE A 132 -20.31 -0.85 6.13
C ILE A 132 -21.61 -0.65 5.35
N THR A 133 -22.58 -1.53 5.58
CA THR A 133 -23.91 -1.43 4.98
C THR A 133 -24.92 -0.80 5.93
N LEU A 134 -26.08 -0.43 5.40
CA LEU A 134 -27.24 -0.03 6.21
C LEU A 134 -27.62 -1.10 7.25
N GLN A 135 -27.48 -2.38 6.93
CA GLN A 135 -27.81 -3.45 7.87
C GLN A 135 -26.79 -3.56 9.01
N ASP A 136 -25.51 -3.39 8.71
CA ASP A 136 -24.46 -3.32 9.72
C ASP A 136 -24.72 -2.13 10.65
N PHE A 137 -25.00 -0.95 10.09
CA PHE A 137 -25.39 0.22 10.87
C PHE A 137 -26.60 -0.06 11.79
N ARG A 138 -27.69 -0.63 11.26
CA ARG A 138 -28.92 -0.91 12.04
C ARG A 138 -28.68 -1.90 13.18
N THR A 139 -27.75 -2.83 13.02
CA THR A 139 -27.46 -3.86 14.02
C THR A 139 -26.46 -3.36 15.05
N LYS A 140 -25.34 -2.79 14.61
CA LYS A 140 -24.25 -2.33 15.48
C LYS A 140 -24.58 -1.09 16.28
N LYS A 141 -25.45 -0.21 15.79
CA LYS A 141 -25.87 0.99 16.55
C LYS A 141 -26.61 0.69 17.86
N LYS A 142 -27.10 -0.54 18.06
CA LYS A 142 -27.94 -0.92 19.20
C LYS A 142 -27.18 -0.93 20.53
N LYS A 143 -25.87 -1.15 20.49
CA LYS A 143 -25.01 -1.23 21.65
C LYS A 143 -23.83 -0.28 21.47
N GLU A 144 -23.54 0.48 22.50
CA GLU A 144 -22.39 1.40 22.53
C GLU A 144 -21.08 0.63 22.28
N GLY A 145 -20.22 1.18 21.44
CA GLY A 145 -18.92 0.57 21.07
C GLY A 145 -18.98 -0.51 19.99
N ASP A 146 -20.15 -1.10 19.68
CA ASP A 146 -20.23 -2.20 18.71
C ASP A 146 -19.95 -1.74 17.27
N PHE A 147 -20.21 -0.47 16.93
CA PHE A 147 -19.93 0.08 15.59
C PHE A 147 -18.44 0.41 15.44
N GLU A 148 -17.83 0.99 16.48
CA GLU A 148 -16.40 1.27 16.57
C GLU A 148 -15.59 -0.02 16.51
N ASN A 149 -15.96 -1.03 17.31
CA ASN A 149 -15.34 -2.36 17.27
C ASN A 149 -15.47 -3.04 15.91
N PHE A 150 -16.54 -2.76 15.17
CA PHE A 150 -16.70 -3.26 13.81
C PHE A 150 -15.71 -2.60 12.84
N ILE A 151 -15.47 -1.29 12.97
CA ILE A 151 -14.42 -0.57 12.23
C ILE A 151 -13.03 -1.15 12.58
N TYR A 152 -12.74 -1.34 13.86
CA TYR A 152 -11.44 -1.89 14.32
C TYR A 152 -11.22 -3.31 13.77
N SER A 153 -12.27 -4.15 13.75
CA SER A 153 -12.20 -5.49 13.18
C SER A 153 -11.88 -5.48 11.68
N TYR A 154 -12.44 -4.51 10.93
CA TYR A 154 -12.09 -4.30 9.52
C TYR A 154 -10.64 -3.84 9.35
N ALA A 155 -10.20 -2.88 10.13
CA ALA A 155 -8.81 -2.38 10.08
C ALA A 155 -7.80 -3.51 10.38
N SER A 156 -8.04 -4.30 11.43
CA SER A 156 -7.25 -5.50 11.76
C SER A 156 -7.23 -6.50 10.61
N SER A 157 -8.39 -6.80 10.03
CA SER A 157 -8.50 -7.78 8.95
C SER A 157 -7.86 -7.31 7.64
N GLU A 158 -7.92 -6.02 7.34
CA GLU A 158 -7.20 -5.40 6.22
C GLU A 158 -5.69 -5.54 6.41
N ALA A 159 -5.17 -5.22 7.59
CA ALA A 159 -3.74 -5.34 7.85
C ALA A 159 -3.25 -6.80 7.77
N LYS A 160 -4.04 -7.74 8.29
CA LYS A 160 -3.80 -9.18 8.12
C LYS A 160 -3.73 -9.55 6.63
N LYS A 161 -4.72 -9.13 5.83
CA LYS A 161 -4.78 -9.38 4.38
C LYS A 161 -3.53 -8.86 3.67
N LEU A 162 -3.12 -7.62 3.96
CA LEU A 162 -1.93 -7.00 3.34
C LEU A 162 -0.64 -7.73 3.75
N ARG A 163 -0.56 -8.22 4.99
CA ARG A 163 0.58 -9.04 5.41
C ARG A 163 0.61 -10.39 4.70
N THR A 164 -0.54 -11.02 4.48
CA THR A 164 -0.63 -12.25 3.66
C THR A 164 -0.20 -12.00 2.21
N ILE A 165 -0.55 -10.85 1.63
CA ILE A 165 -0.17 -10.48 0.26
C ILE A 165 1.34 -10.23 0.16
N HIS A 166 1.89 -9.44 1.07
CA HIS A 166 3.32 -9.10 1.13
C HIS A 166 4.06 -9.98 2.16
N ASN A 167 3.87 -11.29 2.05
CA ASN A 167 4.35 -12.25 3.04
C ASN A 167 5.88 -12.28 3.19
N ASN A 168 6.64 -11.98 2.14
CA ASN A 168 8.10 -12.09 2.12
C ASN A 168 8.80 -10.76 2.42
N ILE A 169 8.11 -9.62 2.35
CA ILE A 169 8.70 -8.28 2.47
C ILE A 169 7.89 -7.46 3.46
N SER A 170 8.34 -7.47 4.74
CA SER A 170 7.64 -6.79 5.84
C SER A 170 7.48 -5.29 5.60
N GLU A 171 8.47 -4.63 5.01
CA GLU A 171 8.41 -3.20 4.70
C GLU A 171 7.31 -2.85 3.70
N LYS A 172 7.16 -3.65 2.63
CA LYS A 172 6.04 -3.48 1.67
C LYS A 172 4.69 -3.70 2.35
N ALA A 173 4.60 -4.69 3.25
CA ALA A 173 3.39 -4.92 4.03
C ALA A 173 3.04 -3.72 4.92
N LEU A 174 4.01 -3.22 5.68
CA LEU A 174 3.84 -2.09 6.59
C LEU A 174 3.51 -0.79 5.83
N GLN A 175 4.13 -0.55 4.69
CA GLN A 175 3.82 0.60 3.85
C GLN A 175 2.40 0.52 3.27
N ALA A 176 1.98 -0.66 2.79
CA ALA A 176 0.61 -0.88 2.34
C ALA A 176 -0.39 -0.66 3.50
N ILE A 177 -0.06 -1.10 4.71
CA ILE A 177 -0.86 -0.87 5.92
C ILE A 177 -0.98 0.63 6.24
N LYS A 178 0.10 1.40 6.15
CA LYS A 178 0.06 2.88 6.29
C LYS A 178 -0.88 3.52 5.27
N TYR A 179 -0.85 3.09 4.01
CA TYR A 179 -1.76 3.60 2.99
C TYR A 179 -3.23 3.22 3.27
N SER A 180 -3.52 1.97 3.65
CA SER A 180 -4.88 1.54 4.03
C SER A 180 -5.38 2.25 5.30
N PHE A 181 -4.52 2.49 6.29
CA PHE A 181 -4.85 3.28 7.48
C PHE A 181 -5.35 4.68 7.11
N ALA A 182 -4.59 5.38 6.26
CA ALA A 182 -4.94 6.73 5.83
C ALA A 182 -6.24 6.75 4.99
N ASP A 183 -6.46 5.74 4.14
CA ASP A 183 -7.69 5.62 3.37
C ASP A 183 -8.92 5.31 4.24
N ILE A 184 -8.77 4.46 5.28
CA ILE A 184 -9.82 4.28 6.30
C ILE A 184 -10.13 5.63 6.94
N GLY A 185 -9.11 6.43 7.27
CA GLY A 185 -9.28 7.78 7.77
C GLY A 185 -10.12 8.66 6.85
N ASN A 186 -9.85 8.67 5.54
CA ASN A 186 -10.65 9.46 4.60
C ASN A 186 -12.08 8.94 4.44
N ILE A 187 -12.30 7.61 4.49
CA ILE A 187 -13.65 7.02 4.46
C ILE A 187 -14.45 7.45 5.70
N ILE A 188 -13.82 7.44 6.88
CA ILE A 188 -14.44 7.86 8.15
C ILE A 188 -14.74 9.36 8.13
N LYS A 189 -13.79 10.19 7.70
CA LYS A 189 -13.94 11.65 7.59
C LYS A 189 -14.92 12.09 6.49
N GLY A 190 -15.23 11.18 5.56
CA GLY A 190 -16.16 11.38 4.44
C GLY A 190 -15.58 12.17 3.27
N ASP A 191 -14.25 12.19 3.13
CA ASP A 191 -13.50 12.88 2.07
C ASP A 191 -12.69 11.91 1.19
N ASP A 192 -12.98 10.60 1.27
CA ASP A 192 -12.41 9.60 0.35
C ASP A 192 -12.91 9.83 -1.09
N LEU A 193 -11.99 9.74 -2.04
CA LEU A 193 -12.19 10.08 -3.45
C LEU A 193 -12.90 8.96 -4.24
N LEU A 194 -12.94 7.73 -3.74
CA LEU A 194 -13.57 6.61 -4.45
C LEU A 194 -15.11 6.68 -4.32
N ASP A 195 -15.83 6.62 -5.43
CA ASP A 195 -17.29 6.65 -5.43
C ASP A 195 -17.88 5.25 -5.17
N THR A 196 -18.11 4.96 -3.89
CA THR A 196 -18.71 3.70 -3.44
C THR A 196 -19.70 3.94 -2.31
N PRO A 197 -20.68 3.04 -2.10
CA PRO A 197 -21.62 3.16 -0.98
C PRO A 197 -20.91 3.27 0.38
N THR A 198 -19.80 2.58 0.59
CA THR A 198 -19.04 2.68 1.85
C THR A 198 -18.36 4.03 2.00
N SER A 199 -17.71 4.55 0.95
CA SER A 199 -17.12 5.90 0.96
C SER A 199 -18.18 6.98 1.22
N ASN A 200 -19.38 6.81 0.65
CA ASN A 200 -20.44 7.82 0.71
C ASN A 200 -21.24 7.81 2.02
N ASN A 201 -21.40 6.65 2.66
CA ASN A 201 -22.33 6.50 3.79
C ASN A 201 -21.66 6.32 5.15
N THR A 202 -20.39 5.90 5.22
CA THR A 202 -19.73 5.55 6.50
C THR A 202 -19.72 6.71 7.49
N LYS A 203 -19.38 7.92 7.02
CA LYS A 203 -19.42 9.14 7.84
C LYS A 203 -20.80 9.33 8.49
N THR A 204 -21.85 9.29 7.69
CA THR A 204 -23.23 9.49 8.15
C THR A 204 -23.61 8.45 9.20
N TYR A 205 -23.31 7.18 8.95
CA TYR A 205 -23.57 6.10 9.90
C TYR A 205 -22.83 6.31 11.23
N LEU A 206 -21.54 6.67 11.17
CA LEU A 206 -20.76 6.95 12.37
C LEU A 206 -21.36 8.12 13.17
N GLU A 207 -21.63 9.26 12.53
CA GLU A 207 -22.18 10.42 13.21
C GLU A 207 -23.56 10.16 13.82
N GLU A 208 -24.39 9.30 13.20
CA GLU A 208 -25.65 8.86 13.80
C GLU A 208 -25.42 7.99 15.04
N VAL A 209 -24.47 7.04 15.01
CA VAL A 209 -24.12 6.24 16.20
C VAL A 209 -23.62 7.14 17.33
N LEU A 210 -22.72 8.07 17.03
CA LEU A 210 -22.20 9.02 18.02
C LEU A 210 -23.32 9.85 18.64
N LYS A 211 -24.27 10.37 17.85
CA LYS A 211 -25.43 11.12 18.37
C LYS A 211 -26.34 10.29 19.28
N LEU A 212 -26.42 8.97 19.08
CA LEU A 212 -27.28 8.09 19.87
C LEU A 212 -26.71 7.84 21.28
N HIS A 213 -25.39 7.63 21.38
CA HIS A 213 -24.74 7.23 22.63
C HIS A 213 -24.08 8.42 23.37
N ASN A 214 -23.63 9.45 22.65
CA ASN A 214 -22.93 10.60 23.23
C ASN A 214 -23.88 11.76 23.55
N LYS A 215 -24.52 11.71 24.73
CA LYS A 215 -25.58 12.67 25.13
C LYS A 215 -25.08 13.98 25.77
N ASN A 216 -23.83 14.04 26.25
CA ASN A 216 -23.34 15.13 27.13
C ASN A 216 -22.08 15.84 26.58
N ASN A 217 -22.19 16.64 25.51
CA ASN A 217 -21.08 17.44 24.92
C ASN A 217 -19.89 16.68 24.31
N GLU A 218 -19.98 15.36 24.20
CA GLU A 218 -19.00 14.53 23.50
C GLU A 218 -19.06 14.68 21.97
N THR A 219 -18.00 14.19 21.32
CA THR A 219 -17.77 14.29 19.89
C THR A 219 -18.90 13.68 19.07
N LYS A 220 -19.53 14.49 18.20
CA LYS A 220 -20.61 14.09 17.26
C LYS A 220 -20.18 14.16 15.79
N ASP A 221 -18.93 14.53 15.55
CA ASP A 221 -18.34 14.78 14.24
C ASP A 221 -17.29 13.70 13.94
N ALA A 222 -17.34 13.13 12.74
CA ALA A 222 -16.46 12.04 12.36
C ALA A 222 -14.98 12.44 12.29
N LYS A 223 -14.65 13.71 11.98
CA LYS A 223 -13.26 14.17 11.92
C LYS A 223 -12.65 14.27 13.31
N LYS A 224 -13.41 14.79 14.27
CA LYS A 224 -12.99 14.81 15.67
C LYS A 224 -12.91 13.38 16.24
N TRP A 225 -13.86 12.49 15.89
CA TRP A 225 -13.78 11.07 16.27
C TRP A 225 -12.51 10.42 15.73
N TRP A 226 -12.15 10.67 14.46
CA TRP A 226 -10.89 10.17 13.89
C TRP A 226 -9.68 10.68 14.66
N THR A 227 -9.65 11.97 15.02
CA THR A 227 -8.55 12.55 15.81
C THR A 227 -8.38 11.85 17.16
N GLU A 228 -9.50 11.51 17.82
CA GLU A 228 -9.51 10.85 19.14
C GLU A 228 -9.25 9.34 19.05
N ASN A 229 -9.60 8.67 17.94
CA ASN A 229 -9.63 7.20 17.83
C ASN A 229 -8.67 6.60 16.78
N ARG A 230 -7.98 7.41 15.96
CA ARG A 230 -7.06 6.89 14.94
C ARG A 230 -5.95 6.01 15.52
N TYR A 231 -5.55 6.26 16.77
CA TYR A 231 -4.61 5.40 17.48
C TYR A 231 -5.16 3.99 17.70
N HIS A 232 -6.43 3.84 18.09
CA HIS A 232 -7.06 2.51 18.25
C HIS A 232 -7.26 1.80 16.91
N VAL A 233 -7.55 2.55 15.83
CA VAL A 233 -7.57 1.99 14.48
C VAL A 233 -6.18 1.44 14.12
N TRP A 234 -5.11 2.18 14.39
CA TRP A 234 -3.74 1.73 14.15
C TRP A 234 -3.36 0.51 15.00
N GLU A 235 -3.70 0.50 16.29
CA GLU A 235 -3.48 -0.66 17.15
C GLU A 235 -4.18 -1.91 16.61
N ALA A 236 -5.42 -1.77 16.14
CA ALA A 236 -6.13 -2.87 15.52
C ALA A 236 -5.42 -3.37 14.25
N MET A 237 -4.92 -2.46 13.40
CA MET A 237 -4.11 -2.83 12.22
C MET A 237 -2.83 -3.57 12.63
N MET A 238 -2.11 -3.09 13.65
CA MET A 238 -0.91 -3.77 14.14
C MET A 238 -1.23 -5.16 14.70
N CYS A 239 -2.31 -5.31 15.47
CA CYS A 239 -2.78 -6.63 15.92
C CYS A 239 -3.05 -7.58 14.75
N GLY A 240 -3.71 -7.09 13.69
CA GLY A 240 -3.96 -7.87 12.47
C GLY A 240 -2.68 -8.31 11.75
N TYR A 241 -1.71 -7.40 11.62
CA TYR A 241 -0.38 -7.66 11.05
C TYR A 241 0.38 -8.72 11.85
N GLN A 242 0.45 -8.57 13.18
CA GLN A 242 1.12 -9.51 14.05
C GLN A 242 0.51 -10.91 13.99
N ASN A 243 -0.82 -10.99 13.99
CA ASN A 243 -1.53 -12.27 14.05
C ASN A 243 -1.30 -13.14 12.81
N GLU A 244 -0.87 -12.57 11.68
CA GLU A 244 -0.63 -13.34 10.45
C GLU A 244 0.65 -14.17 10.50
N LYS A 245 1.76 -13.60 11.03
CA LYS A 245 3.07 -14.27 11.04
C LYS A 245 3.78 -14.30 12.40
N LYS A 246 3.10 -13.86 13.47
CA LYS A 246 3.72 -13.56 14.77
C LYS A 246 4.88 -12.57 14.64
N ASP A 247 4.71 -11.60 13.74
CA ASP A 247 5.69 -10.52 13.58
C ASP A 247 5.72 -9.68 14.86
N ASN A 248 6.91 -9.41 15.38
CA ASN A 248 7.11 -8.59 16.57
C ASN A 248 7.59 -7.17 16.24
N GLU A 249 7.83 -6.90 14.96
CA GLU A 249 8.30 -5.63 14.43
C GLU A 249 7.11 -4.84 13.89
N CYS A 250 6.47 -4.07 14.77
CA CYS A 250 5.45 -3.10 14.36
C CYS A 250 6.10 -1.77 14.00
N THR A 251 5.30 -0.85 13.49
CA THR A 251 5.77 0.50 13.17
C THR A 251 4.76 1.54 13.64
N VAL A 252 5.13 2.81 13.49
CA VAL A 252 4.25 3.95 13.70
C VAL A 252 3.75 4.46 12.35
N TYR A 253 2.53 4.99 12.30
CA TYR A 253 1.93 5.51 11.06
C TYR A 253 2.48 6.88 10.64
N GLY A 254 3.28 7.54 11.49
CA GLY A 254 3.81 8.88 11.22
C GLY A 254 2.69 9.92 11.13
N ASN A 255 2.64 10.61 9.99
CA ASN A 255 1.64 11.62 9.61
C ASN A 255 0.86 11.21 8.34
N ILE A 256 0.87 9.92 7.98
CA ILE A 256 0.35 9.47 6.68
C ILE A 256 -1.13 9.84 6.47
N ASP A 257 -1.95 9.91 7.52
CA ASP A 257 -3.37 10.27 7.43
C ASP A 257 -3.63 11.79 7.34
N ASP A 258 -2.59 12.60 7.54
CA ASP A 258 -2.61 14.07 7.38
C ASP A 258 -2.23 14.49 5.95
N ILE A 259 -1.55 13.60 5.19
CA ILE A 259 -1.17 13.84 3.78
C ILE A 259 -2.43 13.75 2.89
N PRO A 260 -2.69 14.69 1.95
CA PRO A 260 -3.81 14.60 1.02
C PRO A 260 -3.89 13.26 0.26
N GLN A 261 -5.09 12.69 0.14
CA GLN A 261 -5.27 11.32 -0.39
C GLN A 261 -4.68 11.12 -1.80
N PHE A 262 -4.90 12.07 -2.71
CA PHE A 262 -4.37 11.96 -4.07
C PHE A 262 -2.83 11.92 -4.10
N LEU A 263 -2.14 12.66 -3.21
CA LEU A 263 -0.68 12.62 -3.09
C LEU A 263 -0.20 11.26 -2.58
N ARG A 264 -0.93 10.65 -1.64
CA ARG A 264 -0.61 9.30 -1.15
C ARG A 264 -0.78 8.25 -2.23
N TRP A 265 -1.86 8.33 -3.02
CA TRP A 265 -2.07 7.44 -4.15
C TRP A 265 -1.00 7.64 -5.24
N PHE A 266 -0.59 8.87 -5.51
CA PHE A 266 0.51 9.16 -6.42
C PHE A 266 1.86 8.62 -5.92
N ARG A 267 2.14 8.72 -4.62
CA ARG A 267 3.31 8.10 -3.98
C ARG A 267 3.28 6.59 -4.09
N GLU A 268 2.14 5.96 -3.77
CA GLU A 268 1.95 4.52 -3.93
C GLU A 268 2.23 4.10 -5.38
N TRP A 269 1.71 4.84 -6.37
CA TRP A 269 2.02 4.62 -7.78
C TRP A 269 3.52 4.69 -8.07
N GLY A 270 4.19 5.72 -7.56
CA GLY A 270 5.63 5.91 -7.70
C GLY A 270 6.43 4.73 -7.13
N THR A 271 6.04 4.18 -5.97
CA THR A 271 6.75 3.04 -5.37
C THR A 271 6.74 1.80 -6.28
N TYR A 272 5.61 1.51 -6.95
CA TYR A 272 5.50 0.39 -7.87
C TYR A 272 6.23 0.67 -9.19
N VAL A 273 5.99 1.84 -9.80
CA VAL A 273 6.53 2.14 -11.13
C VAL A 273 8.04 2.37 -11.11
N CYS A 274 8.59 2.98 -10.06
CA CYS A 274 10.04 3.13 -9.93
C CYS A 274 10.73 1.77 -9.76
N GLU A 275 10.18 0.87 -8.94
CA GLU A 275 10.69 -0.49 -8.78
C GLU A 275 10.63 -1.26 -10.11
N GLU A 276 9.51 -1.17 -10.84
CA GLU A 276 9.35 -1.80 -12.15
C GLU A 276 10.32 -1.21 -13.19
N SER A 277 10.46 0.12 -13.23
CA SER A 277 11.36 0.82 -14.15
C SER A 277 12.82 0.39 -13.95
N GLU A 278 13.27 0.30 -12.70
CA GLU A 278 14.62 -0.14 -12.38
C GLU A 278 14.87 -1.59 -12.80
N ASN A 279 13.93 -2.50 -12.48
CA ASN A 279 14.01 -3.91 -12.85
C ASN A 279 13.98 -4.12 -14.37
N ASN A 280 13.13 -3.39 -15.07
CA ASN A 280 13.05 -3.42 -16.54
C ASN A 280 14.32 -2.86 -17.17
N MET A 281 14.90 -1.79 -16.61
CA MET A 281 16.17 -1.23 -17.09
C MET A 281 17.34 -2.20 -16.88
N LYS A 282 17.43 -2.86 -15.72
CA LYS A 282 18.41 -3.92 -15.44
C LYS A 282 18.28 -5.05 -16.44
N THR A 283 17.05 -5.52 -16.69
CA THR A 283 16.74 -6.57 -17.66
C THR A 283 17.14 -6.16 -19.09
N LEU A 284 16.77 -4.95 -19.50
CA LEU A 284 17.11 -4.41 -20.82
C LEU A 284 18.62 -4.34 -21.03
N LYS A 285 19.38 -3.85 -20.04
CA LYS A 285 20.85 -3.81 -20.09
C LYS A 285 21.45 -5.21 -20.19
N ALA A 286 20.96 -6.16 -19.41
CA ALA A 286 21.46 -7.53 -19.45
C ALA A 286 21.20 -8.22 -20.80
N VAL A 287 20.03 -8.01 -21.41
CA VAL A 287 19.64 -8.66 -22.67
C VAL A 287 20.25 -7.97 -23.89
N CYS A 288 20.18 -6.64 -23.96
CA CYS A 288 20.59 -5.89 -25.16
C CYS A 288 22.04 -5.42 -25.13
N PHE A 289 22.64 -5.28 -23.94
CA PHE A 289 24.01 -4.81 -23.76
C PHE A 289 24.81 -5.75 -22.83
N PRO A 290 24.85 -7.06 -23.10
CA PRO A 290 25.61 -7.98 -22.26
C PRO A 290 27.08 -7.54 -22.24
N LYS A 291 27.70 -7.53 -21.05
CA LYS A 291 29.14 -7.28 -20.96
C LYS A 291 29.85 -8.36 -21.78
N GLN A 292 30.46 -7.97 -22.89
CA GLN A 292 31.38 -8.87 -23.61
C GLN A 292 32.52 -9.21 -22.65
N LEU A 293 32.69 -10.50 -22.35
CA LEU A 293 33.92 -11.00 -21.77
C LEU A 293 35.05 -10.57 -22.70
N ARG A 294 35.93 -9.68 -22.25
CA ARG A 294 37.25 -9.54 -22.87
C ARG A 294 37.92 -10.90 -22.66
N THR A 295 37.85 -11.77 -23.64
CA THR A 295 38.84 -12.83 -23.77
C THR A 295 40.16 -12.12 -23.95
N GLU A 296 40.98 -12.12 -22.90
CA GLU A 296 42.39 -11.77 -23.02
C GLU A 296 42.93 -12.60 -24.18
N THR A 297 43.31 -11.91 -25.24
CA THR A 297 44.02 -12.49 -26.36
C THR A 297 45.30 -13.07 -25.79
N ASN A 298 45.40 -14.41 -25.79
CA ASN A 298 46.66 -15.10 -25.59
C ASN A 298 47.63 -14.61 -26.67
N SER A 299 48.43 -13.60 -26.33
CA SER A 299 49.67 -13.27 -27.01
C SER A 299 50.68 -14.37 -26.67
N ALA A 300 50.57 -15.53 -27.32
CA ALA A 300 51.60 -16.55 -27.33
C ALA A 300 51.36 -17.57 -28.46
N MET A 301 51.93 -17.29 -29.63
CA MET A 301 52.72 -18.27 -30.38
C MET A 301 53.39 -17.57 -31.58
N THR A 302 54.55 -17.00 -31.32
CA THR A 302 55.71 -17.15 -32.22
C THR A 302 55.99 -18.63 -32.45
N VAL A 303 55.93 -19.09 -33.70
CA VAL A 303 57.00 -19.84 -34.39
C VAL A 303 56.90 -19.51 -35.88
#